data_AF-A0AB33WPD4-F1
#
_entry.id   AF-A0AB33WPD4-F1
#
_cell.length_a   1.000
_cell.length_b   1.000
_cell.length_c   1.000
_cell.angle_alpha   90.00
_cell.angle_beta   90.00
_cell.angle_gamma   90.00
#
_symmetry.space_group_name_H-M   'P 1'
#
loop_
_entity.id
_entity.type
_entity.pdbx_description
1 polymer ?
#
loop_
_entity_poly.entity_id
_entity_poly.type
_entity_poly.pdbx_seq_one_letter_code
_entity_poly.pdbx_strand_id
1 'polypeptide(L)'
;MNAAMIDDLIKNIGRTYSELISSGMYLPGGPPKGMFEGDETSFMSPAAGIDLGFSNTQHFDSLSIYLHKTSDDDSVYENGLPYQLQRRMNQAWVRSHYGEPLESKAPFKMPVLGMTGGWDTYQLPGTAKNIRTVFQYNMNMEVEGVVFRSNNKPNV
;
A
#
# COMPACT_ATOMS: atom_id res chain seq x y z
N MET A 1 8.47 10.19 -6.68
CA MET A 1 9.17 8.91 -6.42
C MET A 1 9.02 8.03 -7.66
N ASN A 2 10.04 7.30 -8.10
CA ASN A 2 9.99 6.41 -9.26
C ASN A 2 9.89 4.92 -8.84
N ALA A 3 9.81 4.00 -9.81
CA ALA A 3 9.67 2.57 -9.55
C ALA A 3 10.77 1.99 -8.64
N ALA A 4 12.02 2.44 -8.79
CA ALA A 4 13.14 1.97 -7.97
C ALA A 4 12.99 2.42 -6.52
N MET A 5 12.59 3.68 -6.29
CA MET A 5 12.33 4.18 -4.93
C MET A 5 11.16 3.44 -4.26
N ILE A 6 10.12 3.05 -5.02
CA ILE A 6 9.01 2.25 -4.51
C ILE A 6 9.47 0.84 -4.15
N ASP A 7 10.27 0.19 -5.00
CA ASP A 7 10.86 -1.12 -4.72
C ASP A 7 11.76 -1.09 -3.47
N ASP A 8 12.57 -0.04 -3.32
CA ASP A 8 13.39 0.16 -2.13
C ASP A 8 12.53 0.32 -0.86
N LEU A 9 11.44 1.10 -0.90
CA LEU A 9 10.51 1.16 0.22
C LEU A 9 9.97 -0.23 0.57
N ILE A 10 9.45 -0.97 -0.41
CA ILE A 10 8.86 -2.29 -0.18
C ILE A 10 9.86 -3.24 0.47
N LYS A 11 11.13 -3.24 0.03
CA LYS A 11 12.21 -4.03 0.63
C LYS A 11 12.55 -3.66 2.06
N ASN A 12 12.22 -2.44 2.49
CA ASN A 12 12.46 -1.95 3.84
C ASN A 12 11.24 -2.08 4.77
N ILE A 13 10.12 -2.68 4.32
CA ILE A 13 8.99 -3.02 5.21
C ILE A 13 9.50 -3.90 6.36
N GLY A 14 9.12 -3.52 7.59
CA GLY A 14 9.57 -4.12 8.83
C GLY A 14 10.76 -3.43 9.48
N ARG A 15 11.34 -2.37 8.88
CA ARG A 15 12.35 -1.53 9.55
C ARG A 15 11.69 -0.38 10.31
N THR A 16 12.35 0.09 11.36
CA THR A 16 11.93 1.30 12.07
C THR A 16 12.13 2.55 11.22
N TYR A 17 11.36 3.61 11.49
CA TYR A 17 11.57 4.91 10.83
C TYR A 17 13.01 5.42 11.00
N SER A 18 13.62 5.24 12.18
CA SER A 18 15.01 5.62 12.44
C SER A 18 16.00 4.87 11.54
N GLU A 19 15.80 3.57 11.34
CA GLU A 19 16.63 2.76 10.42
C GLU A 19 16.44 3.18 8.96
N LEU A 20 15.22 3.53 8.54
CA LEU A 20 14.97 4.06 7.20
C LEU A 20 15.82 5.33 6.94
N ILE A 21 15.74 6.31 7.85
CA ILE A 21 16.50 7.55 7.72
C ILE A 21 18.00 7.29 7.78
N SER A 22 18.45 6.42 8.69
CA SER A 22 19.87 6.05 8.83
C SER A 22 20.42 5.32 7.60
N SER A 23 19.57 4.62 6.85
CA SER A 23 19.94 3.98 5.57
C SER A 23 20.05 4.95 4.39
N GLY A 24 19.75 6.24 4.61
CA GLY A 24 19.73 7.26 3.55
C GLY A 24 18.41 7.33 2.77
N MET A 25 17.34 6.69 3.27
CA MET A 25 16.03 6.75 2.64
C MET A 25 15.50 8.19 2.64
N TYR A 26 15.15 8.72 1.46
CA TYR A 26 14.58 10.06 1.33
C TYR A 26 13.07 10.03 1.60
N LEU A 27 12.68 10.52 2.78
CA LEU A 27 11.30 10.61 3.25
C LEU A 27 10.93 12.07 3.57
N PRO A 28 10.51 12.87 2.59
CA PRO A 28 10.04 14.24 2.84
C PRO A 28 8.70 14.19 3.59
N GLY A 29 8.39 15.23 4.36
CA GLY A 29 7.15 15.32 5.15
C GLY A 29 7.34 15.15 6.66
N GLY A 30 8.55 14.79 7.11
CA GLY A 30 8.88 14.64 8.53
C GLY A 30 8.52 13.26 9.09
N PRO A 31 8.67 13.06 10.42
CA PRO A 31 8.39 11.78 11.05
C PRO A 31 6.90 11.41 10.91
N PRO A 32 6.57 10.11 10.88
CA PRO A 32 5.18 9.67 10.87
C PRO A 32 4.44 10.17 12.11
N LYS A 33 3.18 10.55 11.93
CA LYS A 33 2.32 11.09 13.00
C LYS A 33 1.01 10.33 13.07
N GLY A 34 0.52 10.11 14.29
CA GLY A 34 -0.86 9.70 14.52
C GLY A 34 -1.84 10.80 14.12
N MET A 35 -3.08 10.43 13.83
CA MET A 35 -4.16 11.39 13.61
C MET A 35 -4.57 12.05 14.94
N PHE A 36 -4.51 11.30 16.03
CA PHE A 36 -4.81 11.74 17.38
C PHE A 36 -3.69 11.38 18.36
N GLU A 37 -3.66 12.07 19.50
CA GLU A 37 -2.75 11.75 20.59
C GLU A 37 -3.09 10.36 21.17
N GLY A 38 -2.10 9.48 21.25
CA GLY A 38 -2.28 8.10 21.73
C GLY A 38 -2.60 7.07 20.66
N ASP A 39 -2.63 7.46 19.38
CA ASP A 39 -2.84 6.50 18.28
C ASP A 39 -1.75 5.41 18.26
N GLU A 40 -2.18 4.17 18.12
CA GLU A 40 -1.31 3.00 17.99
C GLU A 40 -0.67 2.89 16.60
N THR A 41 -1.07 3.73 15.66
CA THR A 41 -0.52 3.74 14.31
C THR A 41 -0.22 5.17 13.89
N SER A 42 0.80 5.32 13.06
CA SER A 42 1.20 6.63 12.55
C SER A 42 1.45 6.55 11.05
N PHE A 43 1.27 7.67 10.37
CA PHE A 43 1.34 7.72 8.91
C PHE A 43 2.19 8.89 8.44
N MET A 44 2.73 8.78 7.22
CA MET A 44 3.27 9.91 6.48
C MET A 44 3.06 9.75 4.98
N SER A 45 3.02 10.88 4.26
CA SER A 45 2.81 10.91 2.81
C SER A 45 4.03 11.56 2.12
N PRO A 46 5.06 10.77 1.75
CA PRO A 46 6.29 11.30 1.15
C PRO A 46 6.11 11.78 -0.30
N ALA A 47 5.01 11.43 -0.95
CA ALA A 47 4.69 11.89 -2.30
C ALA A 47 3.18 11.81 -2.55
N ALA A 48 2.71 12.53 -3.58
CA ALA A 48 1.35 12.42 -4.06
C ALA A 48 0.98 10.96 -4.39
N GLY A 49 -0.11 10.49 -3.80
CA GLY A 49 -0.62 9.13 -3.99
C GLY A 49 0.19 8.04 -3.28
N ILE A 50 1.09 8.39 -2.35
CA ILE A 50 1.89 7.45 -1.57
C ILE A 50 1.71 7.72 -0.08
N ASP A 51 1.25 6.71 0.64
CA ASP A 51 1.19 6.72 2.11
C ASP A 51 2.02 5.59 2.70
N LEU A 52 2.72 5.90 3.79
CA LEU A 52 3.47 4.95 4.60
C LEU A 52 2.80 4.81 5.96
N GLY A 53 2.44 3.59 6.33
CA GLY A 53 1.88 3.23 7.64
C GLY A 53 2.93 2.63 8.56
N PHE A 54 2.88 3.04 9.82
CA PHE A 54 3.81 2.61 10.86
C PHE A 54 3.07 2.13 12.09
N SER A 55 3.62 1.09 12.74
CA SER A 55 3.14 0.60 14.03
C SER A 55 3.42 1.59 15.18
N ASN A 56 2.88 1.30 16.36
CA ASN A 56 3.16 2.03 17.60
C ASN A 56 4.65 2.05 17.99
N THR A 57 5.40 1.05 17.54
CA THR A 57 6.86 0.94 17.73
C THR A 57 7.64 1.56 16.57
N GLN A 58 6.96 2.34 15.71
CA GLN A 58 7.50 3.01 14.53
C GLN A 58 8.10 2.07 13.48
N HIS A 59 7.67 0.80 13.44
CA HIS A 59 8.05 -0.11 12.35
C HIS A 59 7.20 0.21 11.12
N PHE A 60 7.86 0.30 9.97
CA PHE A 60 7.23 0.54 8.69
C PHE A 60 6.46 -0.71 8.23
N ASP A 61 5.15 -0.67 8.38
CA ASP A 61 4.30 -1.86 8.24
C ASP A 61 3.62 -1.96 6.88
N SER A 62 3.29 -0.81 6.27
CA SER A 62 2.60 -0.80 4.98
C SER A 62 2.93 0.38 4.09
N LEU A 63 3.00 0.13 2.78
CA LEU A 63 3.03 1.11 1.72
C LEU A 63 1.70 1.06 0.95
N SER A 64 0.98 2.17 0.88
CA SER A 64 -0.21 2.33 0.05
C SER A 64 0.10 3.21 -1.16
N ILE A 65 -0.32 2.76 -2.34
CA ILE A 65 -0.20 3.47 -3.60
C ILE A 65 -1.60 3.66 -4.18
N TYR A 66 -2.04 4.90 -4.33
CA TYR A 66 -3.37 5.23 -4.88
C TYR A 66 -3.25 5.53 -6.38
N LEU A 67 -4.00 4.78 -7.19
CA LEU A 67 -3.96 4.81 -8.65
C LEU A 67 -5.17 5.52 -9.27
N HIS A 68 -6.23 5.71 -8.50
CA HIS A 68 -7.44 6.41 -8.91
C HIS A 68 -7.82 7.45 -7.86
N LYS A 69 -8.45 8.54 -8.31
CA LYS A 69 -9.11 9.49 -7.41
C LYS A 69 -10.42 8.87 -6.92
N THR A 70 -10.64 8.88 -5.62
CA THR A 70 -11.94 8.61 -4.99
C THR A 70 -12.67 9.92 -4.66
N SER A 71 -11.94 11.03 -4.56
CA SER A 71 -12.45 12.40 -4.38
C SER A 71 -11.62 13.43 -5.16
N ASP A 72 -12.12 14.67 -5.32
CA ASP A 72 -11.40 15.73 -6.03
C ASP A 72 -10.07 16.11 -5.34
N ASP A 73 -10.04 16.02 -4.01
CA ASP A 73 -8.88 16.32 -3.16
C ASP A 73 -7.84 15.20 -3.14
N ASP A 74 -8.15 14.03 -3.70
CA ASP A 74 -7.25 12.89 -3.70
C ASP A 74 -6.05 13.12 -4.62
N SER A 75 -4.89 12.69 -4.13
CA SER A 75 -3.66 12.64 -4.90
C SER A 75 -3.46 11.25 -5.51
N VAL A 76 -3.20 11.19 -6.81
CA VAL A 76 -2.94 9.94 -7.54
C VAL A 76 -1.45 9.81 -7.83
N TYR A 77 -0.93 8.60 -7.73
CA TYR A 77 0.43 8.30 -8.11
C TYR A 77 0.57 8.13 -9.62
N GLU A 78 1.37 9.01 -10.25
CA GLU A 78 1.50 9.04 -11.71
C GLU A 78 2.79 8.42 -12.26
N ASN A 79 3.74 8.07 -11.41
CA ASN A 79 5.05 7.56 -11.84
C ASN A 79 5.04 6.03 -12.10
N GLY A 80 6.16 5.48 -12.55
CA GLY A 80 6.30 4.04 -12.82
C GLY A 80 6.25 3.18 -11.56
N LEU A 81 5.70 1.97 -11.66
CA LEU A 81 5.57 0.99 -10.58
C LEU A 81 6.54 -0.20 -10.76
N PRO A 82 7.02 -0.83 -9.67
CA PRO A 82 7.81 -2.04 -9.75
C PRO A 82 6.95 -3.29 -10.03
N TYR A 83 7.60 -4.45 -10.18
CA TYR A 83 6.96 -5.78 -10.29
C TYR A 83 5.98 -5.92 -11.46
N GLN A 84 6.23 -5.21 -12.57
CA GLN A 84 5.40 -5.20 -13.78
C GLN A 84 3.98 -4.66 -13.56
N LEU A 85 3.74 -4.00 -12.44
CA LEU A 85 2.47 -3.35 -12.15
C LEU A 85 2.21 -2.22 -13.16
N GLN A 86 0.95 -2.08 -13.53
CA GLN A 86 0.49 -1.04 -14.45
C GLN A 86 -0.31 0.00 -13.68
N ARG A 87 -0.24 1.27 -14.11
CA ARG A 87 -1.03 2.35 -13.49
C ARG A 87 -2.54 2.17 -13.70
N ARG A 88 -2.93 1.48 -14.77
CA ARG A 88 -4.33 1.18 -15.09
C ARG A 88 -4.46 -0.32 -15.25
N MET A 89 -5.14 -0.94 -14.29
CA MET A 89 -5.39 -2.36 -14.25
C MET A 89 -6.76 -2.60 -13.61
N ASN A 90 -7.34 -3.75 -13.92
CA ASN A 90 -8.58 -4.22 -13.31
C ASN A 90 -8.37 -5.63 -12.77
N GLN A 91 -9.35 -6.15 -12.04
CA GLN A 91 -9.25 -7.49 -11.44
C GLN A 91 -8.93 -8.58 -12.47
N ALA A 92 -9.52 -8.52 -13.67
CA ALA A 92 -9.26 -9.51 -14.72
C ALA A 92 -7.80 -9.49 -15.19
N TRP A 93 -7.21 -8.31 -15.31
CA TRP A 93 -5.79 -8.15 -15.62
C TRP A 93 -4.91 -8.69 -14.49
N VAL A 94 -5.21 -8.36 -13.23
CA VAL A 94 -4.45 -8.84 -12.06
C VAL A 94 -4.44 -10.37 -12.02
N ARG A 95 -5.61 -11.01 -12.16
CA ARG A 95 -5.74 -12.47 -12.14
C ARG A 95 -5.09 -13.15 -13.33
N SER A 96 -5.12 -12.54 -14.51
CA SER A 96 -4.43 -13.11 -15.69
C SER A 96 -2.90 -13.07 -15.57
N HIS A 97 -2.35 -12.11 -14.83
CA HIS A 97 -0.90 -11.95 -14.65
C HIS A 97 -0.36 -12.69 -13.42
N TYR A 98 -1.13 -12.76 -12.33
CA TYR A 98 -0.68 -13.31 -11.05
C TYR A 98 -1.40 -14.59 -10.61
N GLY A 99 -2.40 -15.05 -11.38
CA GLY A 99 -3.16 -16.25 -11.09
C GLY A 99 -4.26 -16.04 -10.04
N GLU A 100 -4.64 -17.11 -9.34
CA GLU A 100 -5.66 -17.05 -8.30
C GLU A 100 -5.11 -16.37 -7.03
N PRO A 101 -5.92 -15.50 -6.38
CA PRO A 101 -5.50 -14.81 -5.15
C PRO A 101 -5.40 -15.76 -3.96
N LEU A 102 -4.52 -15.42 -3.01
CA LEU A 102 -4.41 -16.10 -1.72
C LEU A 102 -5.67 -15.90 -0.88
N GLU A 103 -6.19 -14.67 -0.92
CA GLU A 103 -7.41 -14.26 -0.24
C GLU A 103 -8.15 -13.28 -1.14
N SER A 104 -9.47 -13.37 -1.18
CA SER A 104 -10.32 -12.48 -1.97
C SER A 104 -11.54 -12.08 -1.16
N LYS A 105 -11.98 -10.83 -1.35
CA LYS A 105 -13.23 -10.31 -0.80
C LYS A 105 -14.05 -9.73 -1.94
N ALA A 106 -15.27 -10.23 -2.08
CA ALA A 106 -16.24 -9.68 -3.04
C ALA A 106 -16.64 -8.24 -2.68
N PRO A 107 -17.21 -7.48 -3.65
CA PRO A 107 -17.79 -6.18 -3.40
C PRO A 107 -18.71 -6.18 -2.18
N PHE A 108 -18.56 -5.17 -1.32
CA PHE A 108 -19.32 -5.08 -0.07
C PHE A 108 -19.60 -3.62 0.30
N LYS A 109 -20.66 -3.43 1.08
CA LYS A 109 -21.06 -2.13 1.61
C LYS A 109 -20.26 -1.82 2.88
N MET A 110 -19.47 -0.76 2.86
CA MET A 110 -18.85 -0.19 4.05
C MET A 110 -19.82 0.78 4.75
N PRO A 111 -19.83 0.82 6.09
CA PRO A 111 -20.47 1.90 6.82
C PRO A 111 -19.87 3.24 6.38
N VAL A 112 -20.71 4.26 6.20
CA VAL A 112 -20.33 5.64 5.79
C VAL A 112 -19.81 5.77 4.36
N LEU A 113 -18.87 4.92 3.92
CA LEU A 113 -18.17 5.02 2.62
C LEU A 113 -18.94 4.42 1.44
N GLY A 114 -20.04 3.70 1.68
CA GLY A 114 -20.88 3.15 0.61
C GLY A 114 -20.36 1.84 0.04
N MET A 115 -20.64 1.56 -1.24
CA MET A 115 -20.26 0.29 -1.89
C MET A 115 -18.80 0.33 -2.36
N THR A 116 -18.05 -0.74 -2.10
CA THR A 116 -16.66 -0.94 -2.53
C THR A 116 -16.55 -2.17 -3.43
N GLY A 117 -15.53 -2.25 -4.28
CA GLY A 117 -15.29 -3.40 -5.17
C GLY A 117 -14.62 -4.60 -4.51
N GLY A 118 -14.25 -4.49 -3.23
CA GLY A 118 -13.55 -5.55 -2.52
C GLY A 118 -12.04 -5.54 -2.79
N TRP A 119 -11.39 -6.71 -2.65
CA TRP A 119 -9.94 -6.81 -2.80
C TRP A 119 -9.47 -8.24 -3.10
N ASP A 120 -8.27 -8.36 -3.67
CA ASP A 120 -7.52 -9.61 -3.81
C ASP A 120 -6.13 -9.47 -3.18
N THR A 121 -5.64 -10.50 -2.50
CA THR A 121 -4.31 -10.55 -1.88
C THR A 121 -3.40 -11.56 -2.56
N TYR A 122 -2.15 -11.18 -2.82
CA TYR A 122 -1.12 -12.00 -3.45
C TYR A 122 0.21 -11.91 -2.71
N GLN A 123 1.08 -12.88 -3.01
CA GLN A 123 2.53 -12.77 -2.84
C GLN A 123 3.12 -12.53 -4.23
N LEU A 124 3.56 -11.30 -4.53
CA LEU A 124 4.07 -10.99 -5.86
C LEU A 124 5.47 -11.61 -6.11
N PRO A 125 5.77 -12.03 -7.35
CA PRO A 125 7.13 -12.37 -7.74
C PRO A 125 8.08 -11.19 -7.54
N GLY A 126 9.20 -11.43 -6.86
CA GLY A 126 10.22 -10.39 -6.58
C GLY A 126 10.06 -9.68 -5.24
N THR A 127 8.94 -9.85 -4.53
CA THR A 127 8.80 -9.37 -3.14
C THR A 127 9.26 -10.42 -2.12
N ALA A 128 9.65 -9.97 -0.93
CA ALA A 128 10.01 -10.87 0.16
C ALA A 128 8.80 -11.68 0.65
N LYS A 129 9.01 -12.94 1.08
CA LYS A 129 7.94 -13.89 1.47
C LYS A 129 7.05 -13.41 2.63
N ASN A 130 7.51 -12.44 3.41
CA ASN A 130 6.77 -11.83 4.50
C ASN A 130 5.97 -10.60 4.06
N ILE A 131 5.95 -10.25 2.77
CA ILE A 131 5.23 -9.09 2.24
C ILE A 131 4.05 -9.58 1.40
N ARG A 132 2.84 -9.20 1.81
CA ARG A 132 1.63 -9.38 1.00
C ARG A 132 1.34 -8.12 0.21
N THR A 133 0.79 -8.32 -0.99
CA THR A 133 0.26 -7.25 -1.83
C THR A 133 -1.25 -7.38 -1.91
N VAL A 134 -1.97 -6.32 -1.57
CA VAL A 134 -3.42 -6.23 -1.64
C VAL A 134 -3.79 -5.29 -2.78
N PHE A 135 -4.55 -5.79 -3.74
CA PHE A 135 -5.19 -4.96 -4.77
C PHE A 135 -6.59 -4.61 -4.30
N GLN A 136 -6.84 -3.32 -4.14
CA GLN A 136 -8.15 -2.78 -3.77
C GLN A 136 -8.89 -2.37 -5.04
N TYR A 137 -10.18 -2.71 -5.10
CA TYR A 137 -10.99 -2.48 -6.29
C TYR A 137 -12.11 -1.47 -6.03
N ASN A 138 -12.34 -0.61 -7.02
CA ASN A 138 -13.54 0.22 -7.07
C ASN A 138 -14.75 -0.61 -7.57
N MET A 139 -15.93 0.00 -7.63
CA MET A 139 -17.17 -0.68 -8.08
C MET A 139 -17.13 -1.20 -9.53
N ASN A 140 -16.25 -0.64 -10.37
CA ASN A 140 -16.04 -1.09 -11.75
C ASN A 140 -14.96 -2.19 -11.86
N MET A 141 -14.48 -2.70 -10.71
CA MET A 141 -13.39 -3.65 -10.60
C MET A 141 -12.05 -3.15 -11.15
N GLU A 142 -11.89 -1.83 -11.26
CA GLU A 142 -10.59 -1.19 -11.53
C GLU A 142 -9.79 -1.13 -10.23
N VAL A 143 -8.47 -1.29 -10.32
CA VAL A 143 -7.60 -1.20 -9.15
C VAL A 143 -7.44 0.25 -8.75
N GLU A 144 -8.06 0.63 -7.65
CA GLU A 144 -7.96 1.99 -7.10
C GLU A 144 -6.72 2.16 -6.22
N GLY A 145 -6.24 1.07 -5.60
CA GLY A 145 -5.11 1.09 -4.69
C GLY A 145 -4.34 -0.21 -4.65
N VAL A 146 -3.03 -0.12 -4.41
CA VAL A 146 -2.15 -1.26 -4.15
C VAL A 146 -1.47 -1.06 -2.80
N VAL A 147 -1.65 -2.02 -1.90
CA VAL A 147 -1.05 -1.98 -0.55
C VAL A 147 -0.05 -3.11 -0.40
N PHE A 148 1.21 -2.78 -0.13
CA PHE A 148 2.22 -3.73 0.31
C PHE A 148 2.28 -3.68 1.83
N ARG A 149 2.17 -4.83 2.49
CA ARG A 149 2.19 -4.88 3.96
C ARG A 149 2.91 -6.11 4.49
N SER A 150 3.46 -5.96 5.69
CA SER A 150 4.00 -7.09 6.44
C SER A 150 2.90 -8.13 6.72
N ASN A 151 3.24 -9.41 6.55
CA ASN A 151 2.41 -10.57 6.92
C ASN A 151 2.58 -10.96 8.39
N ASN A 152 3.46 -10.26 9.13
CA ASN A 152 3.63 -10.51 10.55
C ASN A 152 2.38 -10.01 11.27
N LYS A 153 1.53 -10.93 11.73
CA LYS A 153 0.55 -10.59 12.76
C LYS A 153 1.34 -10.02 13.95
N PRO A 154 0.88 -8.94 14.61
CA PRO A 154 1.44 -8.60 15.91
C PRO A 154 1.33 -9.88 16.76
N ASN A 155 2.45 -10.34 17.30
CA ASN A 155 2.45 -11.42 18.27
C ASN A 155 1.62 -10.92 19.46
N VAL A 156 0.37 -11.37 19.53
CA VAL A 156 -0.50 -11.20 20.71
C VAL A 156 -0.07 -12.21 21.76
#